data_AF-A0A6A6JWN4-F1
#
_entry.id   AF-A0A6A6JWN4-F1
#
_cell.length_a   1.000
_cell.length_b   1.000
_cell.length_c   1.000
_cell.angle_alpha   90.00
_cell.angle_beta   90.00
_cell.angle_gamma   90.00
#
_symmetry.space_group_name_H-M   'P 1'
#
loop_
_entity.id
_entity.type
_entity.pdbx_description
1 polymer ?
#
loop_
_entity_poly.entity_id
_entity_poly.type
_entity_poly.pdbx_seq_one_letter_code
_entity_poly.pdbx_strand_id
1 'polypeptide(L)'
;MDALLKLYRNDSVPTSLPPCLRLDNSTKHDLSDDESVHLKILLEHAFGSDRRVQPPITKPDGLCVQHVYRIFKRRLGCDTMITVTCTGPDGSQLSFEWDVHQVFLQAGSRVLDEHLNPGGITNQSPPNQIALNYHPMMVDRLVTFFYTQTYQLDEGGLANRFHCISKAPEGYDPLSFAMKGIPYLGFHVAMYRMGEELEYPELMDIAFSKMVEQIIFKRRSTTRDLMEMVDLVYNLKFCNDKDNRLAALVVAAVVLYERKVWTQAQLIEFEEGVRAVSRFMVDWDNTVNRHRQILEREQTMGPKRKTRRTSNGHDRQ
;
A
#
# COMPACT_ATOMS: atom_id res chain seq x y z
N MET A 1 -0.11 -14.96 -5.46
CA MET A 1 1.00 -15.08 -4.49
C MET A 1 2.35 -15.35 -5.15
N ASP A 2 2.53 -16.42 -5.93
CA ASP A 2 3.82 -16.76 -6.58
C ASP A 2 4.45 -15.62 -7.38
N ALA A 3 3.65 -14.80 -8.06
CA ALA A 3 4.15 -13.64 -8.80
C ALA A 3 4.78 -12.58 -7.88
N LEU A 4 4.18 -12.29 -6.73
CA LEU A 4 4.73 -11.35 -5.74
C LEU A 4 6.00 -11.92 -5.10
N LEU A 5 5.99 -13.19 -4.72
CA LEU A 5 7.19 -13.82 -4.14
C LEU A 5 8.33 -13.91 -5.15
N LYS A 6 8.04 -14.20 -6.44
CA LYS A 6 9.05 -14.21 -7.51
C LYS A 6 9.67 -12.83 -7.75
N LEU A 7 8.93 -11.74 -7.56
CA LEU A 7 9.49 -10.40 -7.66
C LEU A 7 10.55 -10.10 -6.59
N TYR A 8 10.44 -10.72 -5.42
CA TYR A 8 11.36 -10.50 -4.30
C TYR A 8 12.41 -11.61 -4.15
N ARG A 9 12.19 -12.78 -4.77
CA ARG A 9 13.14 -13.90 -4.84
C ARG A 9 14.01 -13.86 -6.11
N ASN A 10 14.50 -12.69 -6.52
CA ASN A 10 15.57 -12.69 -7.52
C ASN A 10 16.78 -13.42 -6.91
N ASP A 11 17.04 -14.66 -7.36
CA ASP A 11 18.09 -15.58 -6.90
C ASP A 11 19.54 -15.08 -7.15
N SER A 12 19.71 -13.77 -7.39
CA SER A 12 20.98 -13.09 -7.64
C SER A 12 21.42 -12.15 -6.49
N VAL A 13 20.72 -12.12 -5.36
CA VAL A 13 21.08 -11.26 -4.22
C VAL A 13 22.02 -11.99 -3.25
N PRO A 14 23.21 -11.43 -2.92
CA PRO A 14 24.01 -11.90 -1.81
C PRO A 14 23.21 -11.80 -0.51
N THR A 15 22.98 -12.94 0.14
CA THR A 15 22.10 -13.15 1.30
C THR A 15 22.57 -12.48 2.60
N SER A 16 23.54 -11.57 2.56
CA SER A 16 23.99 -10.85 3.76
C SER A 16 23.19 -9.56 3.94
N LEU A 17 22.03 -9.67 4.59
CA LEU A 17 21.45 -8.52 5.29
C LEU A 17 22.49 -7.94 6.26
N PRO A 18 22.65 -6.61 6.36
CA PRO A 18 23.57 -6.01 7.32
C PRO A 18 23.20 -6.43 8.77
N PRO A 19 24.19 -6.62 9.66
CA PRO A 19 23.98 -7.16 11.02
C PRO A 19 22.95 -6.39 11.89
N CYS A 20 22.64 -5.14 11.55
CA CYS A 20 21.65 -4.31 12.23
C CYS A 20 20.18 -4.71 11.94
N LEU A 21 19.92 -5.63 11.01
CA LEU A 21 18.57 -6.08 10.63
C LEU A 21 18.22 -7.49 11.13
N ARG A 22 19.01 -8.07 12.04
CA ARG A 22 18.62 -9.30 12.73
C ARG A 22 17.56 -8.95 13.79
N LEU A 23 16.30 -9.16 13.44
CA LEU A 23 15.18 -9.00 14.36
C LEU A 23 15.23 -10.10 15.43
N ASP A 24 15.32 -9.69 16.70
CA ASP A 24 15.04 -10.55 17.84
C ASP A 24 13.57 -10.97 17.81
N ASN A 25 13.33 -12.29 17.71
CA ASN A 25 12.01 -12.90 17.80
C ASN A 25 11.51 -12.93 19.25
N SER A 26 11.46 -11.77 19.92
CA SER A 26 10.91 -11.64 21.26
C SER A 26 9.38 -11.57 21.19
N THR A 27 8.76 -12.65 21.63
CA THR A 27 7.32 -12.89 21.77
C THR A 27 6.65 -11.92 22.76
N LYS A 28 6.05 -10.83 22.25
CA LYS A 28 4.90 -10.20 22.91
C LYS A 28 3.63 -10.63 22.17
N HIS A 29 2.72 -11.26 22.92
CA HIS A 29 1.65 -12.09 22.39
C HIS A 29 0.28 -11.40 22.26
N ASP A 30 0.20 -10.09 22.44
CA ASP A 30 -1.05 -9.34 22.30
C ASP A 30 -0.84 -8.17 21.35
N LEU A 31 -1.87 -7.84 20.56
CA LEU A 31 -1.89 -6.55 19.87
C LEU A 31 -1.71 -5.46 20.93
N SER A 32 -0.63 -4.68 20.87
CA SER A 32 -0.31 -3.69 21.90
C SER A 32 -1.37 -2.60 22.02
N ASP A 33 -1.38 -1.84 23.11
CA ASP A 33 -2.39 -0.78 23.34
C ASP A 33 -2.44 0.25 22.18
N ASP A 34 -1.31 0.53 21.55
CA ASP A 34 -1.21 1.43 20.39
C ASP A 34 -1.85 0.84 19.12
N GLU A 35 -1.82 -0.49 18.98
CA GLU A 35 -2.46 -1.21 17.87
C GLU A 35 -3.98 -1.19 18.00
N SER A 36 -4.47 -1.17 19.24
CA SER A 36 -5.89 -0.96 19.54
C SER A 36 -6.40 0.37 18.99
N VAL A 37 -5.56 1.41 18.90
CA VAL A 37 -5.97 2.73 18.38
C VAL A 37 -6.24 2.67 16.88
N HIS A 38 -5.30 2.15 16.08
CA HIS A 38 -5.48 2.03 14.63
C HIS A 38 -6.66 1.14 14.28
N LEU A 39 -6.76 -0.02 14.94
CA LEU A 39 -7.86 -0.95 14.76
C LEU A 39 -9.20 -0.32 15.12
N LYS A 40 -9.28 0.38 16.25
CA LYS A 40 -10.50 1.08 16.68
C LYS A 40 -10.91 2.15 15.67
N ILE A 41 -9.98 2.97 15.18
CA ILE A 41 -10.26 4.00 14.17
C ILE A 41 -10.82 3.36 12.89
N LEU A 42 -10.21 2.28 12.42
CA LEU A 42 -10.67 1.56 11.23
C LEU A 42 -12.07 0.98 11.42
N LEU A 43 -12.35 0.36 12.58
CA LEU A 43 -13.67 -0.16 12.92
C LEU A 43 -14.71 0.96 13.06
N GLU A 44 -14.36 2.09 13.68
CA GLU A 44 -15.24 3.26 13.75
C GLU A 44 -15.55 3.82 12.36
N HIS A 45 -14.60 3.81 11.42
CA HIS A 45 -14.87 4.15 10.04
C HIS A 45 -15.74 3.11 9.31
N ALA A 46 -15.54 1.81 9.58
CA ALA A 46 -16.29 0.73 8.94
C ALA A 46 -17.75 0.63 9.43
N PHE A 47 -17.98 0.91 10.71
CA PHE A 47 -19.25 0.72 11.42
C PHE A 47 -19.93 2.03 11.86
N GLY A 48 -19.23 3.16 11.81
CA GLY A 48 -19.74 4.47 12.18
C GLY A 48 -20.87 4.97 11.28
N SER A 49 -21.77 5.73 11.89
CA SER A 49 -23.01 6.22 11.27
C SER A 49 -22.77 7.41 10.33
N ASP A 50 -21.63 8.08 10.48
CA ASP A 50 -21.30 9.27 9.72
C ASP A 50 -20.27 8.97 8.62
N ARG A 51 -20.77 8.41 7.51
CA ARG A 51 -19.96 8.20 6.30
C ARG A 51 -19.41 9.51 5.70
N ARG A 52 -19.78 10.68 6.24
CA ARG A 52 -19.31 11.98 5.75
C ARG A 52 -17.94 12.37 6.28
N VAL A 53 -17.48 11.73 7.34
CA VAL A 53 -16.13 11.94 7.88
C VAL A 53 -15.21 10.90 7.25
N GLN A 54 -14.92 11.06 5.96
CA GLN A 54 -13.65 10.52 5.48
C GLN A 54 -12.55 11.30 6.20
N PRO A 55 -11.54 10.64 6.79
CA PRO A 55 -10.41 11.37 7.32
C PRO A 55 -9.88 12.24 6.16
N PRO A 56 -9.63 13.54 6.39
CA PRO A 56 -9.15 14.41 5.34
C PRO A 56 -7.82 13.85 4.85
N ILE A 57 -7.82 13.16 3.72
CA ILE A 57 -6.59 12.89 2.99
C ILE A 57 -6.15 14.27 2.55
N THR A 58 -5.12 14.81 3.22
CA THR A 58 -4.55 16.11 2.90
C THR A 58 -4.14 16.06 1.43
N LYS A 59 -4.95 16.68 0.57
CA LYS A 59 -4.60 16.79 -0.84
C LYS A 59 -3.57 17.91 -0.92
N PRO A 60 -2.36 17.65 -1.42
CA PRO A 60 -1.40 18.72 -1.63
C PRO A 60 -2.00 19.77 -2.57
N ASP A 61 -1.50 21.01 -2.49
CA ASP A 61 -1.93 22.08 -3.38
C ASP A 61 -1.80 21.64 -4.83
N GLY A 62 -2.95 21.44 -5.47
CA GLY A 62 -3.03 20.84 -6.79
C GLY A 62 -2.28 21.66 -7.84
N LEU A 63 -2.19 22.98 -7.69
CA LEU A 63 -1.49 23.83 -8.67
C LEU A 63 0.02 23.67 -8.57
N CYS A 64 0.58 23.68 -7.35
CA CYS A 64 2.01 23.50 -7.12
C CYS A 64 2.46 22.11 -7.58
N VAL A 65 1.75 21.06 -7.17
CA VAL A 65 2.05 19.67 -7.56
C VAL A 65 1.99 19.49 -9.08
N GLN A 66 0.97 20.03 -9.75
CA GLN A 66 0.87 19.93 -11.21
C GLN A 66 2.00 20.68 -11.92
N HIS A 67 2.42 21.83 -11.39
CA HIS A 67 3.52 22.59 -11.97
C HIS A 67 4.84 21.82 -11.86
N VAL A 68 5.19 21.36 -10.66
CA VAL A 68 6.39 20.57 -10.39
C VAL A 68 6.41 19.29 -11.22
N TYR A 69 5.29 18.56 -11.26
CA TYR A 69 5.19 17.36 -12.08
C TYR A 69 5.34 17.65 -13.58
N ARG A 70 4.87 18.82 -14.07
CA ARG A 70 5.08 19.24 -15.47
C ARG A 70 6.54 19.55 -15.78
N ILE A 71 7.26 20.19 -14.86
CA ILE A 71 8.72 20.41 -14.98
C ILE A 71 9.43 19.05 -15.13
N PHE A 72 9.11 18.12 -14.23
CA PHE A 72 9.63 16.76 -14.27
C PHE A 72 9.31 16.03 -15.57
N LYS A 73 8.05 16.07 -16.04
CA LYS A 73 7.66 15.42 -17.30
C LYS A 73 8.38 15.97 -18.52
N ARG A 74 8.93 17.20 -18.44
CA ARG A 74 9.77 17.82 -19.48
C ARG A 74 11.27 17.62 -19.25
N ARG A 75 11.68 16.94 -18.18
CA ARG A 75 13.08 16.71 -17.77
C ARG A 75 13.88 18.00 -17.57
N LEU A 76 13.20 19.10 -17.23
CA LEU A 76 13.87 20.39 -17.09
C LEU A 76 14.61 20.46 -15.76
N GLY A 77 15.94 20.40 -15.81
CA GLY A 77 16.79 20.53 -14.62
C GLY A 77 16.96 19.24 -13.82
N CYS A 78 16.63 18.07 -14.39
CA CYS A 78 17.01 16.79 -13.77
C CYS A 78 18.54 16.70 -13.68
N ASP A 79 19.05 16.42 -12.49
CA ASP A 79 20.46 16.46 -12.11
C ASP A 79 20.96 15.11 -11.56
N THR A 80 20.07 14.12 -11.44
CA THR A 80 20.41 12.76 -11.02
C THR A 80 19.59 11.73 -11.79
N MET A 81 20.09 10.50 -11.82
CA MET A 81 19.45 9.37 -12.47
C MET A 81 19.16 8.24 -11.47
N ILE A 82 17.98 7.66 -11.54
CA ILE A 82 17.70 6.37 -10.91
C ILE A 82 17.87 5.28 -11.95
N THR A 83 18.60 4.23 -11.62
CA THR A 83 18.79 3.05 -12.46
C THR A 83 18.27 1.81 -11.76
N VAL A 84 17.55 0.98 -12.51
CA VAL A 84 17.09 -0.34 -12.05
C VAL A 84 17.58 -1.39 -13.01
N THR A 85 18.29 -2.38 -12.49
CA THR A 85 18.73 -3.54 -13.27
C THR A 85 17.87 -4.76 -12.95
N CYS A 86 17.37 -5.44 -13.98
CA CYS A 86 16.65 -6.70 -13.81
C CYS A 86 16.99 -7.71 -14.92
N THR A 87 16.74 -8.99 -14.65
CA THR A 87 16.93 -10.06 -15.63
C THR A 87 15.74 -10.12 -16.60
N GLY A 88 16.00 -10.00 -17.89
CA GLY A 88 15.03 -10.13 -18.97
C GLY A 88 14.55 -11.58 -19.19
N PRO A 89 13.50 -11.78 -20.01
CA PRO A 89 12.97 -13.11 -20.32
C PRO A 89 13.98 -14.07 -20.96
N ASP A 90 14.99 -13.54 -21.66
CA ASP A 90 16.08 -14.27 -22.30
C ASP A 90 17.31 -14.45 -21.38
N GLY A 91 17.23 -14.00 -20.13
CA GLY A 91 18.34 -14.03 -19.17
C GLY A 91 19.30 -12.84 -19.28
N SER A 92 19.10 -11.91 -20.23
CA SER A 92 19.93 -10.72 -20.36
C SER A 92 19.74 -9.76 -19.18
N GLN A 93 20.77 -8.99 -18.84
CA GLN A 93 20.64 -7.91 -17.86
C GLN A 93 20.12 -6.65 -18.54
N LEU A 94 19.01 -6.13 -18.02
CA LEU A 94 18.30 -4.99 -18.57
C LEU A 94 18.39 -3.82 -17.61
N SER A 95 18.65 -2.62 -18.13
CA SER A 95 18.76 -1.39 -17.36
C SER A 95 17.64 -0.42 -17.72
N PHE A 96 16.91 0.03 -16.72
CA PHE A 96 15.85 1.04 -16.82
C PHE A 96 16.33 2.31 -16.12
N GLU A 97 16.12 3.47 -16.74
CA GLU A 97 16.63 4.75 -16.24
C GLU A 97 15.50 5.78 -16.10
N TRP A 98 15.55 6.56 -15.01
CA TRP A 98 14.66 7.70 -14.74
C TRP A 98 15.51 8.92 -14.38
N ASP A 99 15.47 9.96 -15.20
CA ASP A 99 16.07 11.25 -14.85
C ASP A 99 15.14 11.97 -13.88
N VAL A 100 15.66 12.34 -12.71
CA VAL A 100 14.92 12.97 -11.63
C VAL A 100 15.72 14.15 -11.06
N HIS A 101 15.11 14.92 -10.15
CA HIS A 101 15.82 15.97 -9.43
C HIS A 101 16.18 15.45 -8.04
N GLN A 102 17.45 15.56 -7.68
CA GLN A 102 18.02 15.06 -6.44
C GLN A 102 17.27 15.56 -5.20
N VAL A 103 16.80 16.81 -5.23
CA VAL A 103 16.05 17.44 -4.14
C VAL A 103 14.81 16.64 -3.73
N PHE A 104 14.12 15.96 -4.66
CA PHE A 104 12.93 15.17 -4.32
C PHE A 104 13.25 13.80 -3.74
N LEU A 105 14.47 13.31 -3.95
CA LEU A 105 14.93 12.05 -3.36
C LEU A 105 15.29 12.25 -1.89
N GLN A 106 15.97 13.36 -1.59
CA GLN A 106 16.41 13.73 -0.24
C GLN A 106 15.24 14.11 0.69
N ALA A 107 14.17 14.70 0.15
CA ALA A 107 13.13 15.31 0.95
C ALA A 107 12.27 14.33 1.78
N GLY A 108 12.29 13.03 1.52
CA GLY A 108 11.36 12.10 2.19
C GLY A 108 11.86 10.69 2.51
N SER A 109 12.96 10.23 1.92
CA SER A 109 13.53 8.93 2.28
C SER A 109 14.88 9.12 2.96
N ARG A 110 14.99 8.67 4.21
CA ARG A 110 16.26 8.71 4.95
C ARG A 110 17.33 7.88 4.23
N VAL A 111 16.95 6.70 3.73
CA VAL A 111 17.87 5.83 3.00
C VAL A 111 18.37 6.49 1.72
N LEU A 112 17.51 7.12 0.93
CA LEU A 112 17.93 7.82 -0.29
C LEU A 112 18.80 9.06 0.02
N ASP A 113 18.47 9.81 1.09
CA ASP A 113 19.30 10.93 1.54
C ASP A 113 20.70 10.47 1.95
N GLU A 114 20.80 9.40 2.75
CA GLU A 114 22.09 8.80 3.15
C GLU A 114 22.90 8.30 1.96
N HIS A 115 22.25 7.74 0.92
CA HIS A 115 22.93 7.32 -0.31
C HIS A 115 23.48 8.51 -1.11
N LEU A 116 22.76 9.62 -1.15
CA LEU A 116 23.18 10.83 -1.85
C LEU A 116 24.24 11.62 -1.06
N ASN A 117 24.16 11.56 0.26
CA ASN A 117 24.98 12.33 1.19
C ASN A 117 25.65 11.40 2.23
N PRO A 118 26.53 10.46 1.82
CA PRO A 118 27.20 9.58 2.77
C PRO A 118 28.06 10.39 3.72
N GLY A 119 27.72 10.37 5.02
CA GLY A 119 28.41 11.17 6.04
C GLY A 119 27.91 12.63 6.18
N GLY A 120 26.79 12.98 5.56
CA GLY A 120 26.12 14.27 5.70
C GLY A 120 26.46 15.31 4.62
N ILE A 121 26.13 16.58 4.89
CA ILE A 121 26.14 17.70 3.93
C ILE A 121 27.56 18.05 3.42
N THR A 122 28.61 17.50 4.02
CA THR A 122 30.00 17.81 3.64
C THR A 122 30.46 17.13 2.34
N ASN A 123 29.64 16.27 1.72
CA ASN A 123 29.99 15.67 0.44
C ASN A 123 29.89 16.69 -0.70
N GLN A 124 31.05 17.14 -1.20
CA GLN A 124 31.12 18.16 -2.27
C GLN A 124 30.72 17.61 -3.65
N SER A 125 30.49 16.30 -3.79
CA SER A 125 30.11 15.66 -5.05
C SER A 125 29.17 14.49 -4.78
N PRO A 126 27.87 14.76 -4.54
CA PRO A 126 26.88 13.69 -4.41
C PRO A 126 26.87 12.84 -5.69
N PRO A 127 26.58 11.53 -5.57
CA PRO A 127 26.47 10.67 -6.73
C PRO A 127 25.33 11.16 -7.64
N ASN A 128 25.59 11.22 -8.94
CA ASN A 128 24.61 11.59 -9.96
C ASN A 128 23.75 10.39 -10.41
N GLN A 129 23.95 9.21 -9.81
CA GLN A 129 23.26 7.98 -10.14
C GLN A 129 22.97 7.18 -8.86
N ILE A 130 21.73 6.69 -8.75
CA ILE A 130 21.28 5.79 -7.68
C ILE A 130 20.80 4.49 -8.31
N ALA A 131 21.35 3.37 -7.87
CA ALA A 131 20.86 2.05 -8.25
C ALA A 131 19.80 1.56 -7.25
N LEU A 132 18.63 1.17 -7.75
CA LEU A 132 17.54 0.61 -6.95
C LEU A 132 17.26 -0.84 -7.35
N ASN A 133 17.20 -1.71 -6.35
CA ASN A 133 17.00 -3.15 -6.53
C ASN A 133 15.52 -3.53 -6.40
N TYR A 134 14.67 -2.89 -7.20
CA TYR A 134 13.22 -3.10 -7.20
C TYR A 134 12.71 -3.45 -8.59
N HIS A 135 11.48 -3.94 -8.67
CA HIS A 135 10.84 -4.11 -9.97
C HIS A 135 10.67 -2.75 -10.67
N PRO A 136 11.03 -2.60 -11.97
CA PRO A 136 10.97 -1.32 -12.69
C PRO A 136 9.64 -0.58 -12.58
N MET A 137 8.52 -1.31 -12.62
CA MET A 137 7.19 -0.72 -12.52
C MET A 137 6.90 -0.11 -11.14
N MET A 138 7.45 -0.68 -10.07
CA MET A 138 7.32 -0.11 -8.72
C MET A 138 8.15 1.17 -8.60
N VAL A 139 9.36 1.18 -9.15
CA VAL A 139 10.21 2.38 -9.21
C VAL A 139 9.55 3.49 -10.03
N ASP A 140 8.86 3.16 -11.12
CA ASP A 140 8.09 4.14 -11.89
C ASP A 140 6.97 4.80 -11.07
N ARG A 141 6.30 4.02 -10.20
CA ARG A 141 5.30 4.56 -9.26
C ARG A 141 5.94 5.35 -8.11
N LEU A 142 7.10 4.93 -7.61
CA LEU A 142 7.89 5.69 -6.65
C LEU A 142 8.35 7.04 -7.23
N VAL A 143 8.80 7.07 -8.48
CA VAL A 143 9.18 8.31 -9.17
C VAL A 143 7.99 9.24 -9.31
N THR A 144 6.81 8.70 -9.66
CA THR A 144 5.56 9.50 -9.67
C THR A 144 5.24 10.06 -8.28
N PHE A 145 5.48 9.25 -7.24
CA PHE A 145 5.27 9.63 -5.85
C PHE A 145 6.14 10.80 -5.40
N PHE A 146 7.42 10.85 -5.77
CA PHE A 146 8.31 11.97 -5.43
C PHE A 146 7.74 13.34 -5.79
N TYR A 147 7.07 13.46 -6.93
CA TYR A 147 6.56 14.73 -7.44
C TYR A 147 5.11 15.01 -7.09
N THR A 148 4.32 13.97 -6.83
CA THR A 148 2.87 14.12 -6.65
C THR A 148 2.37 13.77 -5.27
N GLN A 149 3.26 13.26 -4.41
CA GLN A 149 2.93 12.71 -3.09
C GLN A 149 1.83 11.64 -3.16
N THR A 150 1.69 11.02 -4.34
CA THR A 150 0.78 9.90 -4.58
C THR A 150 1.25 9.09 -5.78
N TYR A 151 0.63 7.95 -6.01
CA TYR A 151 0.84 7.18 -7.23
C TYR A 151 -0.47 6.55 -7.67
N GLN A 152 -0.57 6.20 -8.95
CA GLN A 152 -1.78 5.62 -9.50
C GLN A 152 -1.46 4.33 -10.23
N LEU A 153 -2.38 3.38 -10.11
CA LEU A 153 -2.41 2.23 -10.98
C LEU A 153 -3.20 2.58 -12.24
N ASP A 154 -2.94 1.83 -13.29
CA ASP A 154 -3.64 1.95 -14.56
C ASP A 154 -5.09 1.47 -14.43
N GLU A 155 -5.82 1.56 -15.53
CA GLU A 155 -7.20 1.06 -15.60
C GLU A 155 -7.30 -0.38 -15.13
N GLY A 156 -8.36 -0.68 -14.37
CA GLY A 156 -8.53 -1.98 -13.71
C GLY A 156 -7.68 -2.18 -12.46
N GLY A 157 -6.90 -1.17 -12.03
CA GLY A 157 -6.05 -1.29 -10.84
C GLY A 157 -4.78 -2.10 -11.09
N LEU A 158 -4.26 -2.06 -12.32
CA LEU A 158 -3.11 -2.83 -12.76
C LEU A 158 -1.88 -1.92 -12.95
N ALA A 159 -0.67 -2.46 -12.81
CA ALA A 159 0.56 -1.73 -13.10
C ALA A 159 1.15 -2.21 -14.44
N ASN A 160 0.58 -1.71 -15.54
CA ASN A 160 0.80 -2.24 -16.89
C ASN A 160 1.67 -1.33 -17.77
N ARG A 161 1.75 -0.04 -17.47
CA ARG A 161 2.54 0.92 -18.26
C ARG A 161 3.43 1.78 -17.37
N PHE A 162 4.61 2.10 -17.91
CA PHE A 162 5.47 3.13 -17.35
C PHE A 162 4.89 4.52 -17.63
N HIS A 163 4.90 5.37 -16.63
CA HIS A 163 4.42 6.75 -16.71
C HIS A 163 5.58 7.73 -16.82
N CYS A 164 6.74 7.37 -16.27
CA CYS A 164 7.80 8.31 -15.89
C CYS A 164 9.20 7.86 -16.32
N ILE A 165 9.35 6.73 -17.00
CA ILE A 165 10.65 6.24 -17.49
C ILE A 165 11.32 7.22 -18.47
N SER A 166 12.63 7.39 -18.34
CA SER A 166 13.44 8.17 -19.29
C SER A 166 13.99 7.29 -20.40
N LYS A 167 14.57 6.14 -20.03
CA LYS A 167 15.15 5.20 -20.99
C LYS A 167 14.80 3.76 -20.61
N ALA A 168 14.27 3.04 -21.59
CA ALA A 168 14.05 1.59 -21.49
C ALA A 168 15.18 0.85 -22.24
N PRO A 169 15.44 -0.42 -21.92
CA PRO A 169 16.37 -1.26 -22.67
C PRO A 169 16.00 -1.31 -24.16
N GLU A 170 17.01 -1.22 -25.05
CA GLU A 170 16.79 -1.32 -26.49
C GLU A 170 16.26 -2.71 -26.88
N GLY A 171 15.30 -2.76 -27.80
CA GLY A 171 14.72 -4.02 -28.28
C GLY A 171 13.68 -4.67 -27.36
N TYR A 172 13.34 -4.03 -26.22
CA TYR A 172 12.34 -4.55 -25.29
C TYR A 172 11.06 -3.72 -25.30
N ASP A 173 9.91 -4.40 -25.41
CA ASP A 173 8.60 -3.78 -25.21
C ASP A 173 8.37 -3.53 -23.70
N PRO A 174 8.16 -2.27 -23.27
CA PRO A 174 7.86 -1.96 -21.87
C PRO A 174 6.66 -2.71 -21.30
N LEU A 175 5.69 -3.14 -22.13
CA LEU A 175 4.56 -3.96 -21.70
C LEU A 175 4.96 -5.37 -21.22
N SER A 176 6.17 -5.83 -21.57
CA SER A 176 6.73 -7.10 -21.09
C SER A 176 7.05 -7.04 -19.59
N PHE A 177 7.19 -5.84 -19.02
CA PHE A 177 7.43 -5.60 -17.59
C PHE A 177 6.14 -5.19 -16.85
N ALA A 178 4.99 -5.43 -17.46
CA ALA A 178 3.71 -5.23 -16.78
C ALA A 178 3.52 -6.26 -15.66
N MET A 179 3.10 -5.80 -14.49
CA MET A 179 2.81 -6.67 -13.33
C MET A 179 1.41 -7.29 -13.43
N LYS A 180 1.09 -7.93 -14.56
CA LYS A 180 -0.25 -8.42 -14.93
C LYS A 180 -0.85 -9.46 -13.97
N GLY A 181 -0.02 -10.12 -13.15
CA GLY A 181 -0.43 -11.15 -12.19
C GLY A 181 -0.52 -10.66 -10.74
N ILE A 182 -0.38 -9.36 -10.50
CA ILE A 182 -0.34 -8.81 -9.14
C ILE A 182 -1.65 -8.09 -8.86
N PRO A 183 -2.44 -8.59 -7.90
CA PRO A 183 -3.68 -7.94 -7.50
C PRO A 183 -3.44 -6.52 -7.00
N TYR A 184 -4.45 -5.67 -7.12
CA TYR A 184 -4.44 -4.27 -6.68
C TYR A 184 -3.89 -4.11 -5.24
N LEU A 185 -4.41 -4.90 -4.30
CA LEU A 185 -3.96 -4.86 -2.90
C LEU A 185 -2.51 -5.33 -2.77
N GLY A 186 -2.14 -6.41 -3.47
CA GLY A 186 -0.77 -6.92 -3.48
C GLY A 186 0.25 -5.90 -3.96
N PHE A 187 -0.10 -5.09 -4.97
CA PHE A 187 0.77 -3.99 -5.41
C PHE A 187 0.94 -2.93 -4.31
N HIS A 188 -0.13 -2.55 -3.62
CA HIS A 188 -0.04 -1.56 -2.55
C HIS A 188 0.71 -2.07 -1.33
N VAL A 189 0.60 -3.36 -0.98
CA VAL A 189 1.45 -4.00 0.03
C VAL A 189 2.92 -3.95 -0.41
N ALA A 190 3.23 -4.20 -1.68
CA ALA A 190 4.60 -4.07 -2.21
C ALA A 190 5.13 -2.63 -2.12
N MET A 191 4.30 -1.62 -2.42
CA MET A 191 4.69 -0.22 -2.23
C MET A 191 4.85 0.16 -0.76
N TYR A 192 4.04 -0.41 0.14
CA TYR A 192 4.20 -0.24 1.59
C TYR A 192 5.56 -0.81 2.04
N ARG A 193 5.88 -2.03 1.60
CA ARG A 193 7.18 -2.67 1.87
C ARG A 193 8.36 -1.82 1.37
N MET A 194 8.28 -1.32 0.14
CA MET A 194 9.27 -0.39 -0.39
C MET A 194 9.42 0.86 0.49
N GLY A 195 8.31 1.38 1.04
CA GLY A 195 8.34 2.47 2.01
C GLY A 195 9.05 2.11 3.32
N GLU A 196 8.90 0.88 3.83
CA GLU A 196 9.65 0.41 5.01
C GLU A 196 11.15 0.35 4.74
N GLU A 197 11.55 -0.22 3.59
CA GLU A 197 12.94 -0.44 3.22
C GLU A 197 13.68 0.86 2.89
N LEU A 198 12.97 1.82 2.30
CA LEU A 198 13.49 3.17 2.04
C LEU A 198 13.33 4.11 3.24
N GLU A 199 12.70 3.64 4.32
CA GLU A 199 12.34 4.45 5.50
C GLU A 199 11.65 5.76 5.08
N TYR A 200 10.59 5.62 4.30
CA TYR A 200 9.79 6.70 3.73
C TYR A 200 8.34 6.64 4.26
N PRO A 201 8.05 7.29 5.41
CA PRO A 201 6.75 7.23 6.07
C PRO A 201 5.57 7.64 5.20
N GLU A 202 5.71 8.69 4.40
CA GLU A 202 4.66 9.22 3.55
C GLU A 202 4.28 8.21 2.45
N LEU A 203 5.25 7.43 1.95
CA LEU A 203 4.97 6.37 0.99
C LEU A 203 4.17 5.23 1.64
N MET A 204 4.54 4.84 2.86
CA MET A 204 3.80 3.86 3.66
C MET A 204 2.37 4.34 3.91
N ASP A 205 2.20 5.61 4.31
CA ASP A 205 0.89 6.22 4.57
C ASP A 205 0.01 6.23 3.33
N ILE A 206 0.55 6.58 2.18
CA ILE A 206 -0.22 6.63 0.94
C ILE A 206 -0.56 5.22 0.44
N ALA A 207 0.34 4.25 0.54
CA ALA A 207 0.05 2.86 0.22
C ALA A 207 -1.05 2.29 1.13
N PHE A 208 -0.92 2.52 2.45
CA PHE A 208 -1.92 2.15 3.44
C PHE A 208 -3.29 2.78 3.15
N SER A 209 -3.31 4.09 2.90
CA SER A 209 -4.54 4.84 2.61
C SER A 209 -5.27 4.30 1.38
N LYS A 210 -4.54 3.89 0.33
CA LYS A 210 -5.14 3.27 -0.87
C LYS A 210 -5.76 1.91 -0.56
N MET A 211 -5.13 1.11 0.29
CA MET A 211 -5.71 -0.16 0.75
C MET A 211 -6.96 0.06 1.61
N VAL A 212 -6.92 0.99 2.56
CA VAL A 212 -8.10 1.38 3.36
C VAL A 212 -9.25 1.83 2.46
N GLU A 213 -8.96 2.68 1.46
CA GLU A 213 -9.96 3.17 0.52
C GLU A 213 -10.64 2.02 -0.23
N GLN A 214 -9.86 1.06 -0.74
CA GLN A 214 -10.40 -0.06 -1.50
C GLN A 214 -11.17 -1.05 -0.61
N ILE A 215 -10.61 -1.40 0.55
CA ILE A 215 -11.14 -2.46 1.41
C ILE A 215 -12.29 -1.96 2.27
N ILE A 216 -12.10 -0.87 3.01
CA ILE A 216 -13.03 -0.39 4.04
C ILE A 216 -14.10 0.52 3.42
N PHE A 217 -13.68 1.52 2.64
CA PHE A 217 -14.62 2.53 2.12
C PHE A 217 -15.38 2.05 0.87
N LYS A 218 -14.67 1.51 -0.12
CA LYS A 218 -15.29 1.03 -1.37
C LYS A 218 -15.88 -0.37 -1.26
N ARG A 219 -15.38 -1.19 -0.31
CA ARG A 219 -15.82 -2.57 -0.07
C ARG A 219 -15.78 -3.44 -1.34
N ARG A 220 -14.67 -3.33 -2.08
CA ARG A 220 -14.49 -3.97 -3.40
C ARG A 220 -13.62 -5.22 -3.36
N SER A 221 -13.22 -5.68 -2.18
CA SER A 221 -12.38 -6.86 -2.04
C SER A 221 -13.20 -8.14 -2.11
N THR A 222 -12.64 -9.16 -2.75
CA THR A 222 -13.19 -10.51 -2.76
C THR A 222 -12.75 -11.30 -1.51
N THR A 223 -13.38 -12.45 -1.26
CA THR A 223 -12.93 -13.40 -0.23
C THR A 223 -11.46 -13.75 -0.41
N ARG A 224 -11.07 -14.05 -1.65
CA ARG A 224 -9.69 -14.37 -2.03
C ARG A 224 -8.73 -13.23 -1.78
N ASP A 225 -9.09 -11.99 -2.10
CA ASP A 225 -8.24 -10.83 -1.83
C ASP A 225 -7.89 -10.71 -0.34
N LEU A 226 -8.88 -10.95 0.55
CA LEU A 226 -8.66 -10.89 1.99
C LEU A 226 -7.86 -12.10 2.51
N MET A 227 -8.05 -13.30 1.95
CA MET A 227 -7.18 -14.45 2.27
C MET A 227 -5.72 -14.17 1.89
N GLU A 228 -5.48 -13.62 0.70
CA GLU A 228 -4.13 -13.28 0.23
C GLU A 228 -3.50 -12.20 1.13
N MET A 229 -4.29 -11.24 1.63
CA MET A 229 -3.81 -10.26 2.61
C MET A 229 -3.46 -10.89 3.96
N VAL A 230 -4.26 -11.85 4.46
CA VAL A 230 -3.90 -12.59 5.68
C VAL A 230 -2.58 -13.33 5.49
N ASP A 231 -2.40 -14.01 4.36
CA ASP A 231 -1.17 -14.75 4.06
C ASP A 231 0.04 -13.82 3.97
N LEU A 232 -0.07 -12.69 3.26
CA LEU A 232 1.00 -11.68 3.14
C LEU A 232 1.41 -11.10 4.50
N VAL A 233 0.45 -10.79 5.37
CA VAL A 233 0.71 -10.08 6.63
C VAL A 233 1.13 -11.05 7.74
N TYR A 234 0.44 -12.17 7.92
CA TYR A 234 0.63 -13.04 9.09
C TYR A 234 1.54 -14.23 8.83
N ASN A 235 1.45 -14.85 7.65
CA ASN A 235 2.18 -16.08 7.36
C ASN A 235 3.54 -15.78 6.72
N LEU A 236 3.52 -15.04 5.61
CA LEU A 236 4.74 -14.67 4.87
C LEU A 236 5.50 -13.53 5.52
N LYS A 237 4.83 -12.72 6.36
CA LYS A 237 5.38 -11.50 6.99
C LYS A 237 6.14 -10.65 5.97
N PHE A 238 5.45 -10.39 4.85
CA PHE A 238 6.03 -9.74 3.70
C PHE A 238 6.47 -8.29 3.98
N CYS A 239 5.78 -7.64 4.92
CA CYS A 239 6.18 -6.36 5.53
C CYS A 239 6.68 -6.60 6.96
N ASN A 240 7.55 -5.72 7.46
CA ASN A 240 7.95 -5.72 8.86
C ASN A 240 6.75 -5.35 9.75
N ASP A 241 5.90 -4.45 9.25
CA ASP A 241 4.69 -3.93 9.88
C ASP A 241 4.91 -3.57 11.36
N LYS A 242 5.97 -2.77 11.62
CA LYS A 242 6.46 -2.49 12.98
C LYS A 242 5.37 -1.96 13.93
N ASP A 243 4.42 -1.21 13.38
CA ASP A 243 3.31 -0.59 14.12
C ASP A 243 1.99 -1.38 13.96
N ASN A 244 2.05 -2.58 13.39
CA ASN A 244 0.93 -3.50 13.12
C ASN A 244 -0.26 -2.84 12.39
N ARG A 245 0.02 -1.84 11.52
CA ARG A 245 -1.00 -1.11 10.77
C ARG A 245 -1.66 -2.03 9.74
N LEU A 246 -0.88 -2.85 9.03
CA LEU A 246 -1.43 -3.80 8.07
C LEU A 246 -2.21 -4.91 8.77
N ALA A 247 -1.69 -5.43 9.88
CA ALA A 247 -2.38 -6.41 10.73
C ALA A 247 -3.76 -5.89 11.19
N ALA A 248 -3.81 -4.65 11.70
CA ALA A 248 -5.05 -3.99 12.11
C ALA A 248 -6.02 -3.79 10.94
N LEU A 249 -5.52 -3.41 9.75
CA LEU A 249 -6.34 -3.28 8.54
C LEU A 249 -6.96 -4.60 8.10
N VAL A 250 -6.18 -5.67 8.08
CA VAL A 250 -6.67 -7.01 7.67
C VAL A 250 -7.76 -7.49 8.63
N VAL A 251 -7.55 -7.36 9.95
CA VAL A 251 -8.53 -7.78 10.94
C VAL A 251 -9.80 -6.91 10.86
N ALA A 252 -9.67 -5.58 10.80
CA ALA A 252 -10.81 -4.67 10.64
C ALA A 252 -11.62 -4.99 9.37
N ALA A 253 -10.93 -5.31 8.27
CA ALA A 253 -11.54 -5.70 7.02
C ALA A 253 -12.35 -6.99 7.16
N VAL A 254 -11.77 -8.04 7.74
CA VAL A 254 -12.48 -9.32 7.89
C VAL A 254 -13.72 -9.14 8.76
N VAL A 255 -13.63 -8.43 9.89
CA VAL A 255 -14.79 -8.12 10.73
C VAL A 255 -15.85 -7.33 9.96
N LEU A 256 -15.46 -6.34 9.14
CA LEU A 256 -16.39 -5.60 8.28
C LEU A 256 -17.10 -6.53 7.30
N TYR A 257 -16.37 -7.41 6.62
CA TYR A 257 -16.93 -8.25 5.57
C TYR A 257 -17.80 -9.36 6.13
N GLU A 258 -17.36 -10.06 7.18
CA GLU A 258 -18.14 -11.03 7.96
C GLU A 258 -19.52 -10.46 8.34
N ARG A 259 -19.56 -9.20 8.80
CA ARG A 259 -20.79 -8.60 9.34
C ARG A 259 -21.69 -7.94 8.30
N LYS A 260 -21.14 -7.46 7.18
CA LYS A 260 -21.89 -6.58 6.26
C LYS A 260 -21.85 -6.97 4.79
N VAL A 261 -20.95 -7.84 4.38
CA VAL A 261 -20.67 -8.06 2.95
C VAL A 261 -20.79 -9.52 2.56
N TRP A 262 -20.17 -10.42 3.32
CA TRP A 262 -20.13 -11.83 2.99
C TRP A 262 -21.45 -12.55 3.26
N THR A 263 -21.74 -13.49 2.38
CA THR A 263 -22.71 -14.56 2.64
C THR A 263 -22.10 -15.61 3.56
N GLN A 264 -22.94 -16.46 4.15
CA GLN A 264 -22.46 -17.57 4.98
C GLN A 264 -21.49 -18.50 4.23
N ALA A 265 -21.73 -18.75 2.93
CA ALA A 265 -20.85 -19.58 2.12
C ALA A 265 -19.45 -18.96 1.96
N GLN A 266 -19.37 -17.63 1.73
CA GLN A 266 -18.10 -16.91 1.62
C GLN A 266 -17.36 -16.84 2.96
N LEU A 267 -18.09 -16.74 4.07
CA LEU A 267 -17.49 -16.79 5.41
C LEU A 267 -16.86 -18.16 5.69
N ILE A 268 -17.57 -19.25 5.39
CA ILE A 268 -17.05 -20.61 5.53
C ILE A 268 -15.81 -20.80 4.64
N GLU A 269 -15.89 -20.37 3.37
CA GLU A 269 -14.74 -20.39 2.45
C GLU A 269 -13.55 -19.66 3.06
N PHE A 270 -13.75 -18.44 3.58
CA PHE A 270 -12.72 -17.66 4.24
C PHE A 270 -12.08 -18.39 5.43
N GLU A 271 -12.91 -18.83 6.38
CA GLU A 271 -12.48 -19.52 7.60
C GLU A 271 -11.67 -20.78 7.28
N GLU A 272 -12.11 -21.58 6.30
CA GLU A 272 -11.38 -22.77 5.85
C GLU A 272 -10.01 -22.41 5.26
N GLY A 273 -9.95 -21.34 4.47
CA GLY A 273 -8.70 -20.89 3.84
C GLY A 273 -7.66 -20.33 4.82
N VAL A 274 -8.08 -19.76 5.95
CA VAL A 274 -7.17 -19.10 6.91
C VAL A 274 -7.01 -19.83 8.24
N ARG A 275 -7.70 -20.96 8.45
CA ARG A 275 -7.69 -21.71 9.73
C ARG A 275 -6.29 -22.07 10.24
N ALA A 276 -5.37 -22.35 9.32
CA ALA A 276 -3.98 -22.68 9.65
C ALA A 276 -3.16 -21.48 10.14
N VAL A 277 -3.64 -20.25 9.95
CA VAL A 277 -2.97 -19.01 10.35
C VAL A 277 -3.39 -18.64 11.78
N SER A 278 -2.94 -19.43 12.76
CA SER A 278 -3.44 -19.34 14.14
C SER A 278 -3.33 -17.95 14.76
N ARG A 279 -2.27 -17.18 14.43
CA ARG A 279 -2.13 -15.81 14.95
C ARG A 279 -3.25 -14.89 14.49
N PHE A 280 -3.57 -14.94 13.19
CA PHE A 280 -4.66 -14.15 12.63
C PHE A 280 -6.00 -14.50 13.29
N MET A 281 -6.27 -15.81 13.49
CA MET A 281 -7.50 -16.27 14.14
C MET A 281 -7.65 -15.69 15.55
N VAL A 282 -6.56 -15.70 16.34
CA VAL A 282 -6.55 -15.11 17.69
C VAL A 282 -6.81 -13.59 17.65
N ASP A 283 -6.18 -12.86 16.74
CA ASP A 283 -6.34 -11.41 16.63
C ASP A 283 -7.76 -11.04 16.15
N TRP A 284 -8.36 -11.84 15.26
CA TRP A 284 -9.75 -11.71 14.83
C TRP A 284 -10.73 -11.95 16.00
N ASP A 285 -10.61 -13.06 16.73
CA ASP A 285 -11.46 -13.38 17.88
C ASP A 285 -11.35 -12.32 18.98
N ASN A 286 -10.13 -11.89 19.29
CA ASN A 286 -9.88 -10.84 20.27
C ASN A 286 -10.54 -9.53 19.86
N THR A 287 -10.46 -9.17 18.58
CA THR A 287 -11.08 -7.94 18.04
C THR A 287 -12.59 -7.96 18.18
N VAL A 288 -13.24 -9.06 17.79
CA VAL A 288 -14.70 -9.22 17.92
C VAL A 288 -15.13 -9.08 19.37
N ASN A 289 -14.37 -9.65 20.31
CA ASN A 289 -14.68 -9.58 21.74
C ASN A 289 -14.42 -8.20 22.35
N ARG A 290 -13.25 -7.60 22.10
CA ARG A 290 -12.86 -6.30 22.69
C ARG A 290 -13.70 -5.14 22.15
N HIS A 291 -14.07 -5.16 20.87
CA HIS A 291 -14.79 -4.07 20.22
C HIS A 291 -16.29 -4.35 20.03
N ARG A 292 -16.85 -5.32 20.77
CA ARG A 292 -18.27 -5.72 20.71
C ARG A 292 -19.24 -4.52 20.74
N GLN A 293 -18.99 -3.53 21.60
CA GLN A 293 -19.83 -2.33 21.69
C GLN A 293 -19.90 -1.52 20.38
N ILE A 294 -18.79 -1.40 19.64
CA ILE A 294 -18.75 -0.71 18.35
C ILE A 294 -19.57 -1.51 17.32
N LEU A 295 -19.43 -2.83 17.34
CA LEU A 295 -20.10 -3.75 16.43
C LEU A 295 -21.62 -3.84 16.70
N GLU A 296 -22.07 -3.76 17.95
CA GLU A 296 -23.49 -3.87 18.35
C GLU A 296 -24.28 -2.56 18.19
N ARG A 297 -23.64 -1.39 18.29
CA ARG A 297 -24.29 -0.07 18.13
C ARG A 297 -25.06 0.08 16.82
N GLU A 298 -24.64 -0.63 15.78
CA GLU A 298 -25.32 -0.59 14.47
C GLU A 298 -26.63 -1.39 14.45
N GLN A 299 -26.72 -2.51 15.19
CA GLN A 299 -27.93 -3.35 15.20
C GLN A 299 -29.12 -2.63 15.85
N THR A 300 -28.85 -1.75 16.82
CA THR A 300 -29.88 -0.98 17.52
C THR A 300 -30.40 0.21 16.71
N MET A 301 -29.62 0.71 15.74
CA MET A 301 -30.08 1.68 14.76
C MET A 301 -30.78 0.98 13.60
N GLY A 302 -31.91 0.32 13.93
CA GLY A 302 -32.80 -0.29 12.96
C GLY A 302 -33.13 0.66 11.79
N PRO A 303 -33.54 0.12 10.63
CA PRO A 303 -33.71 0.90 9.42
C PRO A 303 -34.56 2.13 9.73
N LYS A 304 -33.94 3.31 9.69
CA LYS A 304 -34.67 4.58 9.78
C LYS A 304 -35.67 4.53 8.64
N ARG A 305 -36.90 4.11 8.96
CA ARG A 305 -38.06 4.14 8.06
C ARG A 305 -38.00 5.54 7.48
N LYS A 306 -37.66 5.63 6.19
CA LYS A 306 -37.87 6.87 5.44
C LYS A 306 -39.38 7.03 5.49
N THR A 307 -39.86 7.76 6.49
CA THR A 307 -41.24 8.23 6.53
C THR A 307 -41.31 9.12 5.30
N ARG A 308 -41.79 8.52 4.22
CA ARG A 308 -42.04 9.18 2.95
C ARG A 308 -43.07 10.23 3.30
N ARG A 309 -42.61 11.44 3.60
CA ARG A 309 -43.46 12.62 3.67
C ARG A 309 -43.99 12.78 2.25
N THR A 310 -45.12 12.12 1.99
CA THR A 310 -46.01 12.50 0.91
C THR A 310 -46.48 13.90 1.27
N SER A 311 -45.76 14.90 0.78
CA SER A 311 -46.34 16.24 0.65
C SER A 311 -47.51 16.05 -0.31
N ASN A 312 -48.70 15.87 0.24
CA ASN A 312 -49.93 16.10 -0.49
C ASN A 312 -49.84 17.56 -0.93
N GLY A 313 -49.49 17.75 -2.21
CA GLY A 313 -49.72 18.99 -2.92
C GLY A 313 -51.22 19.23 -2.84
N HIS A 314 -51.59 20.13 -1.94
CA HIS A 314 -52.95 20.60 -1.83
C HIS A 314 -53.16 21.53 -3.02
N ASP A 315 -54.04 21.10 -3.92
CA ASP A 315 -54.68 21.94 -4.92
C ASP A 315 -55.08 23.27 -4.28
N ARG A 316 -54.65 24.38 -4.90
CA ARG A 316 -55.37 25.64 -4.82
C ARG A 316 -55.63 26.12 -6.23
N GLN A 317 -56.93 26.36 -6.42
CA GLN A 317 -57.66 26.88 -7.57
C GLN A 317 -57.07 28.15 -8.14
#